data_AF-A0A9D9ACL5-F1
#
_entry.id   AF-A0A9D9ACL5-F1
#
_cell.length_a   1.000
_cell.length_b   1.000
_cell.length_c   1.000
_cell.angle_alpha   90.00
_cell.angle_beta   90.00
_cell.angle_gamma   90.00
#
_symmetry.space_group_name_H-M   'P 1'
#
loop_
_entity.id
_entity.type
_entity.pdbx_description
1 polymer ?
#
loop_
_entity_poly.entity_id
_entity_poly.type
_entity_poly.pdbx_seq_one_letter_code
_entity_poly.pdbx_strand_id
1 'polypeptide(L)'
;MPAPSHYFERLCGVPVHYDRPPVANYGSLGVPRRFYATPATEAALDALFQEVFALAPPRFGAPVAILSAGAYVDKPGQHGAGKAFDLDGILWQHRRFLTSEQRQDKVLYLGIQACCLRHFGTVLGYNYNTAHQDHLHIDLGRPVAFRESKSVTYFYQEVLNAFFDKNLTIDGEYGSGTNDALRAARTSMSLGSISKVDNYRAFLAGIAAIVKDTLAVQPETALV
;
A
#
# COMPACT_ATOMS: atom_id res chain seq x y z
N MET A 1 1.96 -10.83 23.89
CA MET A 1 1.99 -9.46 24.46
C MET A 1 0.54 -9.01 24.64
N PRO A 2 0.15 -8.40 25.76
CA PRO A 2 -1.23 -7.96 25.93
C PRO A 2 -1.63 -7.02 24.79
N ALA A 3 -2.88 -7.12 24.34
CA ALA A 3 -3.39 -6.25 23.30
C ALA A 3 -3.23 -4.77 23.71
N PRO A 4 -2.93 -3.86 22.77
CA PRO A 4 -3.08 -2.44 23.01
C PRO A 4 -4.48 -2.15 23.56
N SER A 5 -4.61 -1.23 24.50
CA SER A 5 -5.93 -0.76 24.97
C SER A 5 -6.62 0.14 23.95
N HIS A 6 -5.82 0.78 23.09
CA HIS A 6 -6.27 1.65 22.02
C HIS A 6 -6.77 0.85 20.82
N TYR A 7 -7.87 1.30 20.22
CA TYR A 7 -8.46 0.69 19.03
C TYR A 7 -9.14 1.73 18.15
N PHE A 8 -9.37 1.36 16.90
CA PHE A 8 -10.16 2.12 15.95
C PHE A 8 -11.15 1.21 15.22
N GLU A 9 -12.20 1.83 14.67
CA GLU A 9 -13.21 1.19 13.83
C GLU A 9 -13.37 1.93 12.49
N ARG A 10 -12.74 3.10 12.37
CA ARG A 10 -12.79 3.98 11.21
C ARG A 10 -11.42 4.61 10.99
N LEU A 11 -11.10 4.90 9.73
CA LEU A 11 -9.96 5.71 9.33
C LEU A 11 -10.45 6.73 8.31
N CYS A 12 -10.12 8.01 8.50
CA CYS A 12 -10.62 9.13 7.69
C CYS A 12 -12.15 9.16 7.59
N GLY A 13 -12.83 8.76 8.66
CA GLY A 13 -14.28 8.64 8.68
C GLY A 13 -14.85 7.49 7.84
N VAL A 14 -14.02 6.58 7.29
CA VAL A 14 -14.44 5.38 6.55
C VAL A 14 -14.36 4.16 7.46
N PRO A 15 -15.38 3.28 7.50
CA PRO A 15 -15.34 2.04 8.29
C PRO A 15 -14.16 1.14 7.92
N VAL A 16 -13.55 0.50 8.92
CA VAL A 16 -12.57 -0.57 8.73
C VAL A 16 -13.24 -1.89 9.11
N HIS A 17 -13.25 -2.84 8.17
CA HIS A 17 -13.91 -4.13 8.34
C HIS A 17 -12.91 -5.28 8.24
N TYR A 18 -13.16 -6.32 9.02
CA TYR A 18 -12.41 -7.57 8.97
C TYR A 18 -12.92 -8.42 7.80
N ASP A 19 -12.03 -8.84 6.90
CA ASP A 19 -12.40 -9.47 5.63
C ASP A 19 -11.75 -10.84 5.40
N ARG A 20 -11.60 -11.64 6.47
CA ARG A 20 -10.95 -12.95 6.39
C ARG A 20 -11.86 -14.12 6.82
N PRO A 21 -11.78 -15.28 6.12
CA PRO A 21 -12.44 -16.50 6.56
C PRO A 21 -11.94 -16.97 7.93
N PRO A 22 -12.77 -17.71 8.68
CA PRO A 22 -14.16 -18.06 8.38
C PRO A 22 -15.16 -16.95 8.73
N VAL A 23 -14.70 -15.81 9.25
CA VAL A 23 -15.57 -14.75 9.78
C VAL A 23 -16.24 -13.94 8.66
N ALA A 24 -15.51 -13.68 7.59
CA ALA A 24 -15.99 -12.98 6.41
C ALA A 24 -15.49 -13.66 5.12
N ASN A 25 -16.16 -13.39 4.01
CA ASN A 25 -15.74 -13.83 2.69
C ASN A 25 -14.79 -12.79 2.10
N TYR A 26 -13.55 -13.16 1.83
CA TYR A 26 -12.54 -12.24 1.29
C TYR A 26 -13.05 -11.54 0.01
N GLY A 27 -12.86 -10.22 -0.06
CA GLY A 27 -13.32 -9.36 -1.13
C GLY A 27 -14.77 -8.90 -1.01
N SER A 28 -15.45 -9.20 0.10
CA SER A 28 -16.81 -8.73 0.38
C SER A 28 -16.80 -7.44 1.19
N LEU A 29 -17.95 -7.01 1.71
CA LEU A 29 -18.01 -5.86 2.63
C LEU A 29 -17.25 -6.11 3.95
N GLY A 30 -16.89 -7.36 4.26
CA GLY A 30 -16.30 -7.73 5.54
C GLY A 30 -17.28 -7.58 6.70
N VAL A 31 -16.77 -7.66 7.93
CA VAL A 31 -17.55 -7.44 9.15
C VAL A 31 -16.97 -6.31 10.01
N PRO A 32 -17.81 -5.45 10.63
CA PRO A 32 -17.33 -4.45 11.59
C PRO A 32 -16.55 -5.09 12.74
N ARG A 33 -15.40 -4.50 13.10
CA ARG A 33 -14.55 -4.98 14.18
C ARG A 33 -13.75 -3.84 14.80
N ARG A 34 -13.37 -4.00 16.06
CA ARG A 34 -12.33 -3.17 16.69
C ARG A 34 -10.94 -3.63 16.26
N PHE A 35 -10.17 -2.69 15.71
CA PHE A 35 -8.78 -2.92 15.33
C PHE A 35 -7.87 -2.33 16.41
N TYR A 36 -7.30 -3.21 17.22
CA TYR A 36 -6.39 -2.81 18.29
C TYR A 36 -5.02 -2.45 17.73
N ALA A 37 -4.52 -1.28 18.09
CA ALA A 37 -3.23 -0.77 17.63
C ALA A 37 -2.72 0.29 18.60
N THR A 38 -1.50 0.77 18.39
CA THR A 38 -1.00 1.98 19.07
C THR A 38 -1.62 3.23 18.44
N PRO A 39 -1.79 4.34 19.20
CA PRO A 39 -2.27 5.61 18.65
C PRO A 39 -1.43 6.13 17.47
N ALA A 40 -0.11 5.91 17.50
CA ALA A 40 0.78 6.28 16.41
C ALA A 40 0.48 5.49 15.11
N THR A 41 0.02 4.25 15.24
CA THR A 41 -0.36 3.41 14.08
C THR A 41 -1.67 3.88 13.48
N GLU A 42 -2.69 4.18 14.29
CA GLU A 42 -3.93 4.78 13.78
C GLU A 42 -3.65 6.12 13.07
N ALA A 43 -2.86 7.01 13.68
CA ALA A 43 -2.53 8.30 13.07
C ALA A 43 -1.79 8.15 11.72
N ALA A 44 -0.87 7.18 11.60
CA ALA A 44 -0.19 6.88 10.35
C ALA A 44 -1.14 6.27 9.31
N LEU A 45 -2.09 5.43 9.74
CA LEU A 45 -3.12 4.87 8.88
C LEU A 45 -4.08 5.96 8.39
N ASP A 46 -4.50 6.89 9.24
CA ASP A 46 -5.32 8.04 8.83
C ASP A 46 -4.61 8.86 7.75
N ALA A 47 -3.34 9.23 7.98
CA ALA A 47 -2.57 9.96 6.97
C ALA A 47 -2.42 9.18 5.65
N LEU A 48 -2.22 7.85 5.74
CA LEU A 48 -2.19 6.97 4.57
C LEU A 48 -3.51 6.97 3.81
N PHE A 49 -4.64 6.71 4.48
CA PHE A 49 -5.93 6.58 3.80
C PHE A 49 -6.44 7.92 3.28
N GLN A 50 -6.13 9.03 3.93
CA GLN A 50 -6.37 10.36 3.37
C GLN A 50 -5.69 10.51 2.00
N GLU A 51 -4.44 10.06 1.87
CA GLU A 51 -3.70 10.11 0.62
C GLU A 51 -4.26 9.12 -0.42
N VAL A 52 -4.56 7.88 -0.02
CA VAL A 52 -5.13 6.86 -0.90
C VAL A 52 -6.47 7.31 -1.46
N PHE A 53 -7.35 7.90 -0.65
CA PHE A 53 -8.62 8.42 -1.13
C PHE A 53 -8.47 9.63 -2.05
N ALA A 54 -7.40 10.41 -1.92
CA ALA A 54 -7.07 11.49 -2.85
C ALA A 54 -6.53 11.01 -4.21
N LEU A 55 -6.14 9.73 -4.33
CA LEU A 55 -5.79 9.08 -5.61
C LEU A 55 -7.02 8.68 -6.42
N ALA A 56 -8.12 8.36 -5.76
CA ALA A 56 -9.31 7.84 -6.42
C ALA A 56 -9.93 8.92 -7.34
N PRO A 57 -10.16 8.62 -8.63
CA PRO A 57 -10.88 9.54 -9.50
C PRO A 57 -12.35 9.64 -9.06
N PRO A 58 -13.05 10.77 -9.33
CA PRO A 58 -14.43 10.99 -8.88
C PRO A 58 -15.40 9.86 -9.22
N ARG A 59 -15.18 9.17 -10.35
CA ARG A 59 -16.02 8.05 -10.80
C ARG A 59 -15.97 6.80 -9.91
N PHE A 60 -14.97 6.65 -9.05
CA PHE A 60 -14.98 5.55 -8.05
C PHE A 60 -16.12 5.74 -7.05
N GLY A 61 -16.59 6.98 -6.87
CA GLY A 61 -17.58 7.35 -5.86
C GLY A 61 -16.96 7.44 -4.46
N ALA A 62 -17.81 7.62 -3.45
CA ALA A 62 -17.35 7.75 -2.07
C ALA A 62 -16.74 6.42 -1.55
N PRO A 63 -15.70 6.46 -0.68
CA PRO A 63 -15.21 5.27 -0.02
C PRO A 63 -16.27 4.70 0.93
N VAL A 64 -16.42 3.38 0.90
CA VAL A 64 -17.45 2.61 1.63
C VAL A 64 -16.83 1.82 2.78
N ALA A 65 -15.71 1.13 2.54
CA ALA A 65 -15.02 0.35 3.56
C ALA A 65 -13.53 0.15 3.23
N ILE A 66 -12.70 0.06 4.27
CA ILE A 66 -11.34 -0.45 4.22
C ILE A 66 -11.38 -1.90 4.71
N LEU A 67 -10.85 -2.84 3.94
CA LEU A 67 -10.85 -4.27 4.25
C LEU A 67 -9.48 -4.68 4.80
N SER A 68 -9.46 -5.47 5.88
CA SER A 68 -8.23 -5.80 6.58
C SER A 68 -8.26 -7.15 7.29
N ALA A 69 -7.07 -7.77 7.40
CA ALA A 69 -6.85 -8.95 8.23
C ALA A 69 -6.53 -8.61 9.71
N GLY A 70 -6.38 -7.34 10.05
CA GLY A 70 -6.12 -6.88 11.42
C GLY A 70 -4.90 -5.97 11.58
N ALA A 71 -4.81 -5.37 12.76
CA ALA A 71 -3.68 -4.54 13.22
C ALA A 71 -2.93 -5.14 14.43
N TYR A 72 -3.53 -6.15 15.06
CA TYR A 72 -2.97 -6.84 16.22
C TYR A 72 -3.30 -8.32 16.18
N VAL A 73 -2.30 -9.13 16.53
CA VAL A 73 -2.39 -10.56 16.81
C VAL A 73 -1.46 -10.85 17.97
N ASP A 74 -1.87 -11.67 18.94
CA ASP A 74 -1.03 -12.04 20.08
C ASP A 74 0.12 -12.98 19.66
N LYS A 75 1.13 -12.41 19.01
CA LYS A 75 2.34 -13.07 18.54
C LYS A 75 3.54 -12.12 18.63
N PRO A 76 4.79 -12.61 18.68
CA PRO A 76 5.94 -11.74 18.54
C PRO A 76 5.92 -10.94 17.22
N GLY A 77 6.51 -9.73 17.24
CA GLY A 77 6.63 -8.86 16.06
C GLY A 77 5.70 -7.64 16.10
N GLN A 78 5.62 -6.92 14.97
CA GLN A 78 4.94 -5.61 14.91
C GLN A 78 3.42 -5.73 15.10
N HIS A 79 2.80 -6.80 14.62
CA HIS A 79 1.39 -7.11 14.92
C HIS A 79 1.15 -7.25 16.42
N GLY A 80 1.95 -8.03 17.16
CA GLY A 80 1.78 -8.14 18.61
C GLY A 80 2.11 -6.86 19.38
N ALA A 81 2.86 -5.95 18.78
CA ALA A 81 3.11 -4.61 19.32
C ALA A 81 2.01 -3.59 18.97
N GLY A 82 1.01 -3.96 18.17
CA GLY A 82 -0.01 -3.04 17.65
C GLY A 82 0.59 -1.96 16.74
N LYS A 83 1.65 -2.30 16.01
CA LYS A 83 2.43 -1.39 15.14
C LYS A 83 2.36 -1.77 13.66
N ALA A 84 1.52 -2.73 13.31
CA ALA A 84 1.33 -3.22 11.95
C ALA A 84 -0.14 -3.18 11.55
N PHE A 85 -0.38 -3.29 10.26
CA PHE A 85 -1.70 -3.40 9.66
C PHE A 85 -1.58 -4.22 8.38
N ASP A 86 -2.55 -5.11 8.14
CA ASP A 86 -2.65 -5.85 6.89
C ASP A 86 -3.83 -5.28 6.09
N LEU A 87 -3.55 -4.60 4.97
CA LEU A 87 -4.56 -4.07 4.06
C LEU A 87 -4.94 -5.12 3.03
N ASP A 88 -6.19 -5.59 3.06
CA ASP A 88 -6.70 -6.59 2.11
C ASP A 88 -7.29 -5.93 0.87
N GLY A 89 -8.00 -4.81 1.04
CA GLY A 89 -8.70 -4.13 -0.03
C GLY A 89 -9.38 -2.84 0.40
N ILE A 90 -9.98 -2.15 -0.57
CA ILE A 90 -10.74 -0.91 -0.39
C ILE A 90 -11.97 -0.98 -1.28
N LEU A 91 -13.12 -0.63 -0.71
CA LEU A 91 -14.38 -0.52 -1.42
C LEU A 91 -14.75 0.95 -1.55
N TRP A 92 -15.01 1.38 -2.79
CA TRP A 92 -15.74 2.60 -3.12
C TRP A 92 -17.12 2.22 -3.67
N GLN A 93 -18.01 3.20 -3.81
CA GLN A 93 -19.38 2.98 -4.30
C GLN A 93 -19.44 2.28 -5.66
N HIS A 94 -18.47 2.55 -6.55
CA HIS A 94 -18.48 2.05 -7.94
C HIS A 94 -17.20 1.29 -8.31
N ARG A 95 -16.26 1.14 -7.37
CA ARG A 95 -14.99 0.44 -7.60
C ARG A 95 -14.60 -0.37 -6.37
N ARG A 96 -14.05 -1.56 -6.60
CA ARG A 96 -13.33 -2.33 -5.58
C ARG A 96 -11.86 -2.43 -5.94
N PHE A 97 -11.02 -2.44 -4.92
CA PHE A 97 -9.61 -2.79 -4.99
C PHE A 97 -9.37 -3.97 -4.06
N LEU A 98 -8.82 -5.07 -4.56
CA LEU A 98 -8.31 -6.17 -3.74
C LEU A 98 -6.83 -6.35 -4.03
N THR A 99 -6.03 -6.46 -2.98
CA THR A 99 -4.58 -6.67 -3.09
C THR A 99 -4.21 -7.99 -3.78
N SER A 100 -5.07 -9.01 -3.70
CA SER A 100 -4.90 -10.26 -4.45
C SER A 100 -5.09 -10.14 -5.96
N GLU A 101 -5.75 -9.09 -6.42
CA GLU A 101 -5.96 -8.79 -7.84
C GLU A 101 -4.86 -7.89 -8.40
N GLN A 102 -3.67 -7.89 -7.77
CA GLN A 102 -2.54 -7.05 -8.16
C GLN A 102 -2.20 -7.11 -9.65
N ARG A 103 -2.35 -8.29 -10.28
CA ARG A 103 -2.02 -8.46 -11.70
C ARG A 103 -3.04 -7.78 -12.61
N GLN A 104 -4.31 -7.80 -12.21
CA GLN A 104 -5.44 -7.22 -12.94
C GLN A 104 -5.56 -5.71 -12.67
N ASP A 105 -5.21 -5.27 -11.46
CA ASP A 105 -5.32 -3.88 -11.02
C ASP A 105 -3.96 -3.27 -10.64
N LYS A 106 -2.95 -3.56 -11.47
CA LYS A 106 -1.55 -3.20 -11.20
C LYS A 106 -1.35 -1.70 -11.00
N VAL A 107 -2.04 -0.87 -11.76
CA VAL A 107 -1.89 0.60 -11.68
C VAL A 107 -2.35 1.13 -10.32
N LEU A 108 -3.56 0.78 -9.89
CA LEU A 108 -4.07 1.20 -8.59
C LEU A 108 -3.27 0.59 -7.45
N TYR A 109 -2.91 -0.70 -7.57
CA TYR A 109 -2.09 -1.40 -6.59
C TYR A 109 -0.75 -0.68 -6.35
N LEU A 110 -0.02 -0.32 -7.41
CA LEU A 110 1.27 0.36 -7.28
C LEU A 110 1.13 1.78 -6.71
N GLY A 111 0.04 2.48 -6.99
CA GLY A 111 -0.26 3.77 -6.36
C GLY A 111 -0.50 3.63 -4.86
N ILE A 112 -1.33 2.67 -4.44
CA ILE A 112 -1.59 2.40 -3.03
C ILE A 112 -0.30 1.97 -2.31
N GLN A 113 0.50 1.09 -2.92
CA GLN A 113 1.78 0.67 -2.34
C GLN A 113 2.77 1.85 -2.23
N ALA A 114 2.77 2.78 -3.19
CA ALA A 114 3.57 4.00 -3.10
C ALA A 114 3.15 4.85 -1.90
N CYS A 115 1.85 5.04 -1.68
CA CYS A 115 1.33 5.72 -0.48
C CYS A 115 1.76 4.98 0.80
N CYS A 116 1.62 3.65 0.86
CA CYS A 116 2.07 2.85 2.00
C CYS A 116 3.55 3.11 2.33
N LEU A 117 4.43 3.10 1.31
CA LEU A 117 5.87 3.33 1.48
C LEU A 117 6.22 4.76 1.91
N ARG A 118 5.30 5.73 1.76
CA ARG A 118 5.46 7.10 2.29
C ARG A 118 5.15 7.17 3.77
N HIS A 119 4.24 6.35 4.28
CA HIS A 119 3.79 6.45 5.67
C HIS A 119 4.41 5.39 6.59
N PHE A 120 4.83 4.25 6.03
CA PHE A 120 5.34 3.10 6.77
C PHE A 120 6.75 2.73 6.32
N GLY A 121 7.61 2.37 7.29
CA GLY A 121 9.02 2.05 7.00
C GLY A 121 9.24 0.61 6.53
N THR A 122 8.25 -0.25 6.74
CA THR A 122 8.19 -1.60 6.19
C THR A 122 6.89 -1.74 5.42
N VAL A 123 7.00 -2.18 4.16
CA VAL A 123 5.84 -2.54 3.32
C VAL A 123 6.18 -3.84 2.60
N LEU A 124 5.37 -4.86 2.76
CA LEU A 124 5.50 -6.15 2.07
C LEU A 124 4.27 -6.34 1.19
N GLY A 125 4.48 -6.50 -0.11
CA GLY A 125 3.40 -6.66 -1.09
C GLY A 125 3.47 -7.98 -1.85
N TYR A 126 2.61 -8.09 -2.85
CA TYR A 126 2.32 -9.28 -3.65
C TYR A 126 3.55 -10.13 -4.03
N ASN A 127 4.62 -9.52 -4.53
CA ASN A 127 5.80 -10.25 -4.99
C ASN A 127 6.76 -10.67 -3.86
N TYR A 128 6.56 -10.24 -2.62
CA TYR A 128 7.47 -10.55 -1.51
C TYR A 128 7.56 -12.05 -1.23
N ASN A 129 6.41 -12.71 -1.08
CA ASN A 129 6.22 -14.16 -1.01
C ASN A 129 4.72 -14.51 -1.09
N THR A 130 4.39 -15.80 -1.17
CA THR A 130 3.02 -16.29 -1.27
C THR A 130 2.09 -15.80 -0.15
N ALA A 131 2.61 -15.64 1.07
CA ALA A 131 1.78 -15.20 2.21
C ALA A 131 1.30 -13.75 2.09
N HIS A 132 1.91 -12.93 1.22
CA HIS A 132 1.55 -11.52 1.00
C HIS A 132 0.89 -11.31 -0.36
N GLN A 133 0.50 -12.37 -1.05
CA GLN A 133 -0.21 -12.26 -2.33
C GLN A 133 -1.65 -11.80 -2.19
N ASP A 134 -2.16 -11.64 -0.97
CA ASP A 134 -3.56 -11.27 -0.71
C ASP A 134 -3.72 -10.09 0.27
N HIS A 135 -2.61 -9.43 0.63
CA HIS A 135 -2.61 -8.21 1.43
C HIS A 135 -1.32 -7.41 1.26
N LEU A 136 -1.38 -6.12 1.56
CA LEU A 136 -0.22 -5.28 1.83
C LEU A 136 0.02 -5.26 3.34
N HIS A 137 1.13 -5.83 3.79
CA HIS A 137 1.60 -5.66 5.17
C HIS A 137 2.32 -4.32 5.30
N ILE A 138 1.94 -3.53 6.30
CA ILE A 138 2.57 -2.24 6.61
C ILE A 138 2.87 -2.12 8.10
N ASP A 139 4.05 -1.62 8.47
CA ASP A 139 4.42 -1.44 9.88
C ASP A 139 5.33 -0.26 10.18
N LEU A 140 5.30 0.18 11.44
CA LEU A 140 6.12 1.25 12.02
C LEU A 140 7.40 0.73 12.70
N GLY A 141 7.79 -0.53 12.45
CA GLY A 141 8.98 -1.14 13.04
C GLY A 141 10.29 -0.48 12.60
N ARG A 142 10.26 0.30 11.50
CA ARG A 142 11.39 1.04 10.96
C ARG A 142 10.94 2.45 10.54
N PRO A 143 11.85 3.44 10.53
CA PRO A 143 11.54 4.75 9.98
C PRO A 143 11.38 4.69 8.46
N VAL A 144 10.55 5.58 7.89
CA VAL A 144 10.41 5.73 6.44
C VAL A 144 11.72 6.20 5.83
N ALA A 145 12.30 5.38 4.96
CA ALA A 145 13.53 5.69 4.21
C ALA A 145 13.69 4.69 3.06
N PHE A 146 14.40 5.10 2.01
CA PHE A 146 14.87 4.19 0.98
C PHE A 146 15.76 3.10 1.58
N ARG A 147 15.54 1.85 1.16
CA ARG A 147 16.35 0.69 1.53
C ARG A 147 16.42 -0.27 0.36
N GLU A 148 17.58 -0.87 0.19
CA GLU A 148 17.81 -1.97 -0.75
C GLU A 148 17.33 -3.29 -0.13
N SER A 149 16.05 -3.34 0.24
CA SER A 149 15.42 -4.57 0.73
C SER A 149 14.64 -5.25 -0.39
N LYS A 150 14.46 -6.57 -0.29
CA LYS A 150 13.74 -7.36 -1.27
C LYS A 150 12.35 -6.78 -1.63
N SER A 151 11.55 -6.38 -0.64
CA SER A 151 10.20 -5.86 -0.90
C SER A 151 10.21 -4.48 -1.57
N VAL A 152 11.13 -3.61 -1.17
CA VAL A 152 11.28 -2.28 -1.76
C VAL A 152 11.81 -2.37 -3.18
N THR A 153 12.75 -3.29 -3.44
CA THR A 153 13.25 -3.57 -4.79
C THR A 153 12.16 -4.07 -5.72
N TYR A 154 11.32 -5.02 -5.28
CA TYR A 154 10.19 -5.47 -6.10
C TYR A 154 9.29 -4.30 -6.50
N PHE A 155 8.94 -3.44 -5.55
CA PHE A 155 8.15 -2.24 -5.84
C PHE A 155 8.83 -1.38 -6.91
N TYR A 156 10.13 -1.10 -6.78
CA TYR A 156 10.86 -0.30 -7.76
C TYR A 156 10.89 -0.92 -9.14
N GLN A 157 11.21 -2.21 -9.25
CA GLN A 157 11.22 -2.92 -10.54
C GLN A 157 9.84 -2.84 -11.19
N GLU A 158 8.75 -3.00 -10.42
CA GLU A 158 7.39 -2.90 -10.95
C GLU A 158 7.01 -1.49 -11.40
N VAL A 159 7.25 -0.45 -10.60
CA VAL A 159 6.90 0.92 -10.99
C VAL A 159 7.75 1.43 -12.15
N LEU A 160 9.03 1.04 -12.20
CA LEU A 160 9.93 1.42 -13.28
C LEU A 160 9.50 0.78 -14.60
N ASN A 161 9.09 -0.49 -14.58
CA ASN A 161 8.55 -1.15 -15.76
C ASN A 161 7.17 -0.57 -16.15
N ALA A 162 6.30 -0.29 -15.18
CA ALA A 162 4.94 0.17 -15.43
C ALA A 162 4.86 1.61 -15.96
N PHE A 163 5.73 2.51 -15.47
CA PHE A 163 5.56 3.95 -15.69
C PHE A 163 6.76 4.66 -16.33
N PHE A 164 7.90 3.99 -16.46
CA PHE A 164 9.14 4.60 -16.98
C PHE A 164 9.76 3.84 -18.16
N ASP A 165 8.95 2.97 -18.80
CA ASP A 165 9.32 2.18 -19.98
C ASP A 165 10.66 1.45 -19.75
N LYS A 166 10.72 0.69 -18.65
CA LYS A 166 11.87 -0.14 -18.31
C LYS A 166 11.51 -1.61 -18.53
N ASN A 167 12.54 -2.41 -18.81
CA ASN A 167 12.44 -3.85 -19.03
C ASN A 167 13.29 -4.59 -17.99
N LEU A 168 13.08 -4.30 -16.71
CA LEU A 168 13.78 -4.95 -15.61
C LEU A 168 13.17 -6.32 -15.32
N THR A 169 14.00 -7.30 -14.97
CA THR A 169 13.53 -8.50 -14.28
C THR A 169 12.97 -8.11 -12.92
N ILE A 170 11.81 -8.66 -12.55
CA ILE A 170 11.20 -8.45 -11.23
C ILE A 170 11.62 -9.62 -10.32
N ASP A 171 12.81 -9.52 -9.74
CA ASP A 171 13.45 -10.57 -8.91
C ASP A 171 13.65 -10.14 -7.45
N GLY A 172 13.51 -8.85 -7.14
CA GLY A 172 13.73 -8.32 -5.80
C GLY A 172 15.21 -8.11 -5.46
N GLU A 173 16.11 -8.24 -6.43
CA GLU A 173 17.55 -8.02 -6.29
C GLU A 173 17.93 -6.60 -6.74
N TYR A 174 18.53 -5.82 -5.83
CA TYR A 174 18.91 -4.44 -6.14
C TYR A 174 20.25 -4.41 -6.88
N GLY A 175 20.21 -4.68 -8.18
CA GLY A 175 21.37 -4.63 -9.06
C GLY A 175 21.61 -3.28 -9.73
N SER A 176 22.69 -3.19 -10.51
CA SER A 176 23.04 -2.00 -11.30
C SER A 176 21.92 -1.57 -12.26
N GLY A 177 21.23 -2.52 -12.90
CA GLY A 177 20.10 -2.24 -13.78
C GLY A 177 18.94 -1.52 -13.07
N THR A 178 18.55 -2.00 -11.88
CA THR A 178 17.53 -1.34 -11.04
C THR A 178 17.99 0.06 -10.62
N ASN A 179 19.26 0.20 -10.21
CA ASN A 179 19.81 1.48 -9.79
C ASN A 179 19.85 2.52 -10.93
N ASP A 180 20.27 2.11 -12.13
CA ASP A 180 20.35 2.99 -13.29
C ASP A 180 18.97 3.43 -13.76
N ALA A 181 18.01 2.50 -13.79
CA ALA A 181 16.61 2.79 -14.10
C ALA A 181 15.99 3.75 -13.07
N LEU A 182 16.20 3.51 -11.77
CA LEU A 182 15.74 4.41 -10.70
C LEU A 182 16.39 5.79 -10.81
N ARG A 183 17.68 5.86 -11.15
CA ARG A 183 18.36 7.14 -11.39
C ARG A 183 17.73 7.91 -12.55
N ALA A 184 17.48 7.25 -13.68
CA ALA A 184 16.85 7.88 -14.83
C ALA A 184 15.44 8.41 -14.49
N ALA A 185 14.62 7.61 -13.81
CA ALA A 185 13.28 8.01 -13.37
C ALA A 185 13.30 9.21 -12.40
N ARG A 186 14.23 9.23 -11.45
CA ARG A 186 14.40 10.39 -10.55
C ARG A 186 14.82 11.64 -11.30
N THR A 187 15.73 11.51 -12.26
CA THR A 187 16.16 12.64 -13.10
C THR A 187 15.01 13.22 -13.90
N SER A 188 14.13 12.39 -14.48
CA SER A 188 12.93 12.90 -15.19
C SER A 188 11.92 13.59 -14.26
N MET A 189 11.99 13.32 -12.95
CA MET A 189 11.19 14.00 -11.92
C MET A 189 11.93 15.16 -11.25
N SER A 190 13.13 15.53 -11.75
CA SER A 190 13.99 16.56 -11.16
C SER A 190 14.37 16.30 -9.69
N LEU A 191 14.53 15.02 -9.31
CA LEU A 191 14.86 14.60 -7.95
C LEU A 191 16.34 14.26 -7.78
N GLY A 192 16.89 14.64 -6.61
CA GLY A 192 18.24 14.25 -6.19
C GLY A 192 18.32 12.80 -5.72
N SER A 193 19.42 12.45 -5.02
CA SER A 193 19.66 11.08 -4.50
C SER A 193 18.48 10.55 -3.68
N ILE A 194 18.01 9.33 -4.00
CA ILE A 194 16.90 8.66 -3.29
C ILE A 194 17.24 8.31 -1.84
N SER A 195 18.53 8.24 -1.50
CA SER A 195 18.97 8.00 -0.12
C SER A 195 18.60 9.14 0.84
N LYS A 196 18.30 10.34 0.32
CA LYS A 196 17.72 11.43 1.12
C LYS A 196 16.23 11.19 1.29
N VAL A 197 15.76 11.16 2.54
CA VAL A 197 14.35 10.85 2.86
C VAL A 197 13.35 11.76 2.13
N ASP A 198 13.68 13.03 1.94
CA ASP A 198 12.82 13.97 1.22
C ASP A 198 12.67 13.60 -0.26
N ASN A 199 13.77 13.23 -0.92
CA ASN A 199 13.73 12.75 -2.31
C ASN A 199 13.02 11.40 -2.42
N TYR A 200 13.18 10.51 -1.44
CA TYR A 200 12.43 9.25 -1.37
C TYR A 200 10.92 9.50 -1.29
N ARG A 201 10.49 10.36 -0.36
CA ARG A 201 9.08 10.75 -0.22
C ARG A 201 8.55 11.45 -1.46
N ALA A 202 9.34 12.32 -2.07
CA ALA A 202 8.97 13.03 -3.30
C ALA A 202 8.85 12.09 -4.50
N PHE A 203 9.74 11.10 -4.63
CA PHE A 203 9.64 10.08 -5.67
C PHE A 203 8.33 9.29 -5.53
N LEU A 204 8.03 8.77 -4.34
CA LEU A 204 6.79 8.04 -4.08
C LEU A 204 5.54 8.90 -4.31
N ALA A 205 5.58 10.18 -3.91
CA ALA A 205 4.48 11.11 -4.17
C ALA A 205 4.25 11.32 -5.67
N GLY A 206 5.33 11.40 -6.46
CA GLY A 206 5.21 11.52 -7.91
C GLY A 206 4.75 10.22 -8.58
N ILE A 207 5.10 9.04 -8.06
CA ILE A 207 4.47 7.77 -8.50
C ILE A 207 2.96 7.83 -8.25
N ALA A 208 2.55 8.26 -7.06
CA ALA A 208 1.14 8.40 -6.71
C ALA A 208 0.41 9.38 -7.65
N ALA A 209 1.07 10.49 -8.04
CA ALA A 209 0.55 11.43 -9.03
C ALA A 209 0.42 10.82 -10.44
N ILE A 210 1.44 10.10 -10.93
CA ILE A 210 1.38 9.39 -12.22
C ILE A 210 0.22 8.39 -12.23
N VAL A 211 0.03 7.65 -11.13
CA VAL A 211 -1.10 6.72 -11.00
C VAL A 211 -2.42 7.46 -11.03
N LYS A 212 -2.56 8.57 -10.31
CA LYS A 212 -3.78 9.39 -10.33
C LYS A 212 -4.13 9.86 -11.75
N ASP A 213 -3.15 10.35 -12.50
CA ASP A 213 -3.35 10.81 -13.87
C ASP A 213 -3.70 9.65 -14.82
N THR A 214 -3.03 8.50 -14.64
CA THR A 214 -3.30 7.27 -15.40
C THR A 214 -4.72 6.79 -15.14
N LEU A 215 -5.14 6.73 -13.86
CA LEU A 215 -6.50 6.38 -13.48
C LEU A 215 -7.49 7.39 -14.04
N ALA A 216 -7.20 8.69 -14.10
CA ALA A 216 -8.14 9.67 -14.62
C ALA A 216 -8.60 9.37 -16.07
N VAL A 217 -7.72 8.78 -16.90
CA VAL A 217 -7.99 8.51 -18.33
C VAL A 217 -8.28 7.05 -18.67
N GLN A 218 -8.00 6.09 -17.79
CA GLN A 218 -8.28 4.67 -18.03
C GLN A 218 -9.80 4.40 -18.08
N PRO A 219 -10.32 3.76 -19.14
CA PRO A 219 -11.70 3.29 -19.17
C PRO A 219 -11.90 2.20 -18.10
N GLU A 220 -13.11 2.09 -17.56
CA GLU A 220 -13.40 1.02 -16.60
C GLU A 220 -13.17 -0.35 -17.24
N THR A 221 -12.34 -1.17 -16.60
CA THR A 221 -12.47 -2.61 -16.74
C THR A 221 -13.81 -2.97 -16.09
N ALA A 222 -14.74 -3.47 -16.91
CA ALA A 222 -16.07 -3.87 -16.46
C ALA A 222 -15.96 -4.71 -15.19
N LEU A 223 -16.73 -4.34 -14.16
CA LEU A 223 -16.96 -5.18 -13.00
C LEU A 223 -17.49 -6.52 -13.52
N VAL A 224 -16.67 -7.57 -13.45
CA VAL A 224 -17.13 -8.96 -13.60
C VAL A 224 -17.72 -9.40 -12.28
#